data_AF-A0ABD3Y3E9-F1
#
_entry.id   AF-A0ABD3Y3E9-F1
#
_cell.length_a   1.000
_cell.length_b   1.000
_cell.length_c   1.000
_cell.angle_alpha   90.00
_cell.angle_beta   90.00
_cell.angle_gamma   90.00
#
_symmetry.space_group_name_H-M   'P 1'
#
loop_
_entity.id
_entity.type
_entity.pdbx_description
1 polymer ?
#
loop_
_entity_poly.entity_id
_entity_poly.type
_entity_poly.pdbx_seq_one_letter_code
_entity_poly.pdbx_strand_id
1 'polypeptide(L)'
;MQIKTPHIPLNIPLEDALDILKGVSETILKEVEEDATFYKVSVSDYECGFYEKENVVIATWYNDPEGRDSQDELNLKVSLYLNRYGELDDWEDGINNGWIQFFNNNKTGVGLSYGLHKDVLRFNYFG
;
A
#
# COMPACT_ATOMS: atom_id res chain seq x y z
N MET A 1 10.74 -3.12 -15.12
CA MET A 1 10.47 -3.35 -13.69
C MET A 1 9.08 -3.95 -13.51
N GLN A 2 8.89 -4.79 -12.50
CA GLN A 2 7.58 -5.34 -12.10
C GLN A 2 7.50 -5.32 -10.56
N ILE A 3 6.33 -5.00 -10.03
CA ILE A 3 6.07 -4.98 -8.58
C ILE A 3 5.87 -6.41 -8.07
N LYS A 4 6.69 -6.82 -7.08
CA LYS A 4 6.69 -8.19 -6.52
C LYS A 4 5.72 -8.39 -5.37
N THR A 5 5.31 -7.30 -4.72
CA THR A 5 4.37 -7.33 -3.59
C THR A 5 3.00 -7.84 -4.06
N PRO A 6 2.27 -8.62 -3.24
CA PRO A 6 0.90 -9.00 -3.58
C PRO A 6 -0.01 -7.76 -3.61
N HIS A 7 -1.07 -7.80 -4.42
CA HIS A 7 -2.14 -6.82 -4.26
C HIS A 7 -2.98 -7.19 -3.03
N ILE A 8 -3.11 -6.24 -2.10
CA ILE A 8 -4.00 -6.34 -0.95
C ILE A 8 -5.13 -5.33 -1.23
N PRO A 9 -6.34 -5.77 -1.58
CA PRO A 9 -7.46 -4.85 -1.79
C PRO A 9 -7.82 -4.09 -0.51
N LEU A 10 -8.40 -2.91 -0.68
CA LEU A 10 -9.03 -2.15 0.41
C LEU A 10 -10.49 -2.56 0.56
N ASN A 11 -11.08 -2.31 1.74
CA ASN A 11 -12.49 -2.56 2.03
C ASN A 11 -12.92 -4.03 1.80
N ILE A 12 -11.99 -4.96 2.06
CA ILE A 12 -12.26 -6.40 2.07
C ILE A 12 -12.26 -6.94 3.49
N PRO A 13 -12.92 -8.09 3.75
CA PRO A 13 -12.85 -8.79 5.02
C PRO A 13 -11.41 -9.11 5.47
N LEU A 14 -11.19 -9.09 6.78
CA LEU A 14 -9.92 -9.49 7.41
C LEU A 14 -9.45 -10.88 6.95
N GLU A 15 -10.37 -11.84 6.84
CA GLU A 15 -10.04 -13.22 6.45
C GLU A 15 -9.40 -13.29 5.06
N ASP A 16 -10.03 -12.64 4.08
CA ASP A 16 -9.52 -12.56 2.70
C ASP A 16 -8.13 -11.89 2.66
N ALA A 17 -7.94 -10.84 3.45
CA ALA A 17 -6.65 -10.14 3.53
C ALA A 17 -5.56 -10.99 4.20
N LEU A 18 -5.91 -11.76 5.23
CA LEU A 18 -4.98 -12.69 5.89
C LEU A 18 -4.56 -13.81 4.92
N ASP A 19 -5.47 -14.32 4.10
CA ASP A 19 -5.15 -15.35 3.11
C ASP A 19 -4.16 -14.85 2.06
N ILE A 20 -4.23 -13.57 1.67
CA ILE A 20 -3.23 -12.93 0.82
C ILE A 20 -1.85 -12.92 1.52
N LEU A 21 -1.78 -12.54 2.79
CA LEU A 21 -0.52 -12.53 3.54
C LEU A 21 0.06 -13.94 3.72
N LYS A 22 -0.78 -14.95 4.01
CA LYS A 22 -0.36 -16.36 4.09
C LYS A 22 0.21 -16.86 2.76
N GLY A 23 -0.32 -16.37 1.64
CA GLY A 23 0.23 -16.64 0.31
C GLY A 23 1.67 -16.14 0.10
N VAL A 24 2.14 -15.22 0.94
CA VAL A 24 3.53 -14.70 0.92
C VAL A 24 4.38 -15.36 2.01
N SER A 25 3.88 -15.48 3.23
CA SER A 25 4.59 -16.04 4.37
C SER A 25 3.63 -16.61 5.40
N GLU A 26 3.98 -17.78 5.95
CA GLU A 26 3.28 -18.38 7.09
C GLU A 26 3.49 -17.58 8.40
N THR A 27 4.52 -16.74 8.45
CA THR A 27 4.82 -15.90 9.61
C THR A 27 4.23 -14.51 9.41
N ILE A 28 3.02 -14.31 9.94
CA ILE A 28 2.34 -13.01 9.97
C ILE A 28 2.59 -12.36 11.33
N LEU A 29 3.13 -11.15 11.30
CA LEU A 29 3.28 -10.33 12.48
C LEU A 29 2.02 -9.48 12.68
N LYS A 30 1.53 -9.44 13.92
CA LYS A 30 0.36 -8.68 14.34
C LYS A 30 0.75 -7.65 15.39
N GLU A 31 0.41 -6.39 15.15
CA GLU A 31 0.58 -5.27 16.07
C GLU A 31 -0.80 -4.66 16.35
N VAL A 32 -1.20 -4.60 17.63
CA VAL A 32 -2.47 -3.97 18.03
C VAL A 32 -2.17 -2.52 18.41
N GLU A 33 -2.75 -1.59 17.67
CA GLU A 33 -2.64 -0.15 17.92
C GLU A 33 -3.95 0.36 18.55
N GLU A 34 -4.01 1.65 18.91
CA GLU A 34 -5.17 2.24 19.62
C GLU A 34 -6.46 2.18 18.78
N ASP A 35 -6.36 2.46 17.47
CA ASP A 35 -7.52 2.61 16.57
C ASP A 35 -7.66 1.51 15.50
N ALA A 36 -6.66 0.64 15.37
CA ALA A 36 -6.58 -0.37 14.33
C ALA A 36 -5.63 -1.51 14.72
N THR A 37 -5.72 -2.63 14.01
CA THR A 37 -4.76 -3.72 14.10
C THR A 37 -3.93 -3.76 12.82
N PHE A 38 -2.60 -3.75 12.94
CA PHE A 38 -1.70 -3.89 11.81
C PHE A 38 -1.23 -5.34 11.66
N TYR A 39 -1.32 -5.86 10.44
CA TYR A 39 -0.84 -7.18 10.06
C TYR A 39 0.20 -7.03 8.95
N LYS A 40 1.36 -7.68 9.08
CA LYS A 40 2.41 -7.64 8.06
C LYS A 40 3.16 -8.96 7.89
N VAL A 41 3.81 -9.07 6.74
CA VAL A 41 4.81 -10.09 6.43
C VAL A 41 6.09 -9.40 5.95
N SER A 42 7.23 -10.02 6.26
CA SER A 42 8.54 -9.59 5.80
C SER A 42 9.21 -10.77 5.08
N VAL A 43 9.66 -10.54 3.84
CA VAL A 43 10.46 -11.48 3.06
C VAL A 43 11.79 -10.83 2.67
N SER A 44 12.69 -11.55 2.00
CA SER A 44 14.02 -11.02 1.63
C SER A 44 13.95 -9.75 0.79
N ASP A 45 12.92 -9.66 -0.05
CA ASP A 45 12.85 -8.68 -1.13
C ASP A 45 11.94 -7.49 -0.79
N TYR A 46 10.99 -7.63 0.14
CA TYR A 46 10.03 -6.58 0.48
C TYR A 46 9.30 -6.88 1.79
N GLU A 47 8.57 -5.90 2.27
CA GLU A 47 7.56 -6.08 3.32
C GLU A 47 6.21 -5.52 2.85
N CYS A 48 5.13 -6.16 3.26
CA CYS A 48 3.79 -5.67 2.99
C CYS A 48 2.84 -6.02 4.12
N GLY A 49 1.76 -5.25 4.24
CA GLY A 49 0.80 -5.41 5.30
C GLY A 49 -0.45 -4.58 5.09
N PHE A 50 -1.34 -4.64 6.08
CA PHE A 50 -2.57 -3.88 6.08
C PHE A 50 -3.01 -3.55 7.51
N TYR A 51 -3.75 -2.46 7.62
CA TYR A 51 -4.45 -2.05 8.82
C TYR A 51 -5.90 -2.51 8.73
N GLU A 52 -6.35 -3.16 9.78
CA GLU A 52 -7.72 -3.63 9.96
C GLU A 52 -8.41 -2.82 11.05
N LYS A 53 -9.69 -2.55 10.81
CA LYS A 53 -10.62 -2.02 11.80
C LYS A 53 -12.00 -2.62 11.53
N GLU A 54 -12.70 -3.06 12.57
CA GLU A 54 -14.06 -3.63 12.46
C GLU A 54 -14.15 -4.81 11.45
N ASN A 55 -13.12 -5.66 11.42
CA ASN A 55 -12.93 -6.79 10.51
C ASN A 55 -12.82 -6.42 9.02
N VAL A 56 -12.53 -5.15 8.69
CA VAL A 56 -12.30 -4.72 7.32
C VAL A 56 -10.94 -4.04 7.15
N VAL A 57 -10.33 -4.21 5.97
CA VAL A 57 -9.07 -3.54 5.61
C VAL A 57 -9.32 -2.07 5.31
N ILE A 58 -8.77 -1.19 6.14
CA ILE A 58 -8.91 0.28 5.99
C ILE A 58 -7.71 0.92 5.30
N ALA A 59 -6.54 0.30 5.38
CA ALA A 59 -5.33 0.77 4.71
C ALA A 59 -4.40 -0.39 4.37
N THR A 60 -3.64 -0.26 3.30
CA THR A 60 -2.57 -1.19 2.93
C THR A 60 -1.24 -0.48 2.90
N TRP A 61 -0.19 -1.24 3.12
CA TRP A 61 1.16 -0.72 3.34
C TRP A 61 2.17 -1.61 2.61
N TYR A 62 3.10 -0.96 1.91
CA TYR A 62 4.15 -1.61 1.15
C TYR A 62 5.49 -0.93 1.39
N ASN A 63 6.48 -1.72 1.79
CA ASN A 63 7.88 -1.34 1.80
C ASN A 63 8.61 -2.17 0.74
N ASP A 64 8.67 -1.62 -0.48
CA ASP A 64 9.20 -2.27 -1.67
C ASP A 64 10.51 -1.59 -2.09
N PRO A 65 11.70 -2.15 -1.83
CA PRO A 65 13.01 -1.57 -2.16
C PRO A 65 13.26 -1.36 -3.66
N GLU A 66 12.56 -2.07 -4.53
CA GLU A 66 12.81 -2.03 -5.97
C GLU A 66 12.51 -0.65 -6.57
N GLY A 67 13.32 -0.22 -7.54
CA GLY A 67 13.05 0.96 -8.37
C GLY A 67 13.26 2.31 -7.68
N ARG A 68 14.12 2.38 -6.66
CA ARG A 68 14.42 3.60 -5.89
C ARG A 68 15.70 4.32 -6.33
N ASP A 69 16.48 3.69 -7.21
CA ASP A 69 17.82 4.16 -7.58
C ASP A 69 17.79 5.33 -8.59
N SER A 70 16.64 5.53 -9.26
CA SER A 70 16.45 6.60 -10.22
C SER A 70 15.04 7.18 -10.17
N GLN A 71 14.91 8.46 -10.54
CA GLN A 71 13.60 9.13 -10.61
C GLN A 71 12.65 8.46 -11.62
N ASP A 72 13.18 7.92 -12.71
CA ASP A 72 12.37 7.25 -13.74
C ASP A 72 11.78 5.94 -13.22
N GLU A 73 12.58 5.13 -12.52
CA GLU A 73 12.09 3.89 -11.90
C GLU A 73 11.12 4.19 -10.76
N LEU A 74 11.36 5.25 -10.00
CA LEU A 74 10.47 5.73 -8.95
C LEU A 74 9.09 6.07 -9.52
N ASN A 75 9.06 6.86 -10.59
CA ASN A 75 7.83 7.27 -11.27
C ASN A 75 7.10 6.05 -11.85
N LEU A 76 7.83 5.11 -12.43
CA LEU A 76 7.27 3.86 -12.94
C LEU A 76 6.66 3.03 -11.80
N LYS A 77 7.33 2.95 -10.65
CA LYS A 77 6.86 2.20 -9.47
C LYS A 77 5.55 2.79 -8.97
N VAL A 78 5.54 4.10 -8.72
CA VAL A 78 4.33 4.80 -8.26
C VAL A 78 3.19 4.58 -9.25
N SER A 79 3.44 4.69 -10.55
CA SER A 79 2.43 4.43 -11.59
C SER A 79 1.88 2.99 -11.53
N LEU A 80 2.77 1.99 -11.38
CA LEU A 80 2.34 0.59 -11.27
C LEU A 80 1.47 0.33 -10.03
N TYR A 81 1.76 1.00 -8.91
CA TYR A 81 0.94 0.92 -7.70
C TYR A 81 -0.38 1.71 -7.82
N LEU A 82 -0.40 2.90 -8.43
CA LEU A 82 -1.63 3.63 -8.70
C LEU A 82 -2.57 2.81 -9.59
N ASN A 83 -2.05 2.25 -10.68
CA ASN A 83 -2.79 1.40 -11.62
C ASN A 83 -3.35 0.13 -10.97
N ARG A 84 -2.76 -0.32 -9.86
CA ARG A 84 -3.23 -1.47 -9.08
C ARG A 84 -4.50 -1.16 -8.29
N TYR A 85 -4.77 0.11 -7.96
CA TYR A 85 -5.91 0.54 -7.15
C TYR A 85 -6.94 1.39 -7.92
N GLY A 86 -6.72 1.64 -9.21
CA GLY A 86 -7.65 2.34 -10.09
C GLY A 86 -6.96 2.75 -11.40
N GLU A 87 -7.75 3.16 -12.39
CA GLU A 87 -7.23 3.66 -13.67
C GLU A 87 -6.36 4.90 -13.44
N LEU A 88 -5.22 5.00 -14.14
CA LEU A 88 -4.25 6.09 -13.93
C LEU A 88 -4.85 7.48 -14.11
N ASP A 89 -5.76 7.63 -15.08
CA ASP A 89 -6.42 8.90 -15.40
C ASP A 89 -7.41 9.37 -14.30
N ASP A 90 -7.73 8.51 -13.33
CA ASP A 90 -8.63 8.81 -12.21
C ASP A 90 -7.89 9.34 -10.97
N TRP A 91 -6.55 9.34 -11.00
CA TRP A 91 -5.72 9.82 -9.91
C TRP A 91 -5.36 11.30 -10.09
N GLU A 92 -5.50 12.05 -9.00
CA GLU A 92 -5.10 13.44 -8.90
C GLU A 92 -3.92 13.59 -7.95
N ASP A 93 -2.92 14.37 -8.35
CA ASP A 93 -1.80 14.75 -7.49
C ASP A 93 -2.32 15.56 -6.30
N GLY A 94 -2.02 15.08 -5.10
CA GLY A 94 -2.28 15.76 -3.85
C GLY A 94 -1.12 16.66 -3.43
N ILE A 95 -1.13 17.02 -2.14
CA ILE A 95 -0.08 17.80 -1.52
C ILE A 95 1.27 17.08 -1.66
N ASN A 96 2.34 17.84 -1.82
CA ASN A 96 3.71 17.38 -1.61
C ASN A 96 4.34 18.23 -0.49
N ASN A 97 4.76 17.60 0.60
CA ASN A 97 5.33 18.31 1.74
C ASN A 97 6.86 18.19 1.85
N GLY A 98 7.52 17.74 0.78
CA GLY A 98 8.97 17.47 0.75
C GLY A 98 9.38 16.14 1.37
N TRP A 99 8.48 15.44 2.07
CA TRP A 99 8.72 14.13 2.66
C TRP A 99 7.78 13.06 2.13
N ILE A 100 6.55 13.45 1.78
CA ILE A 100 5.47 12.60 1.32
C ILE A 100 4.81 13.27 0.12
N GLN A 101 4.61 12.49 -0.94
CA GLN A 101 3.71 12.81 -2.04
C GLN A 101 2.37 12.12 -1.81
N PHE A 102 1.27 12.87 -1.91
CA PHE A 102 -0.08 12.33 -1.81
C PHE A 102 -0.72 12.22 -3.19
N PHE A 103 -1.62 11.26 -3.39
CA PHE A 103 -2.50 11.14 -4.54
C PHE A 103 -3.90 10.75 -4.08
N ASN A 104 -4.93 11.16 -4.80
CA ASN A 104 -6.31 10.81 -4.48
C ASN A 104 -7.03 10.31 -5.72
N ASN A 105 -7.85 9.26 -5.54
CA ASN A 105 -8.82 8.81 -6.51
C ASN A 105 -10.21 8.97 -5.89
N ASN A 106 -10.88 10.07 -6.24
CA ASN A 106 -12.20 10.39 -5.69
C ASN A 106 -13.31 9.46 -6.20
N LYS A 107 -13.10 8.78 -7.34
CA LYS A 107 -14.08 7.82 -7.89
C LYS A 107 -14.14 6.55 -7.05
N THR A 108 -13.00 6.08 -6.58
CA THR A 108 -12.90 4.85 -5.76
C THR A 108 -12.81 5.12 -4.27
N GLY A 109 -12.66 6.39 -3.84
CA GLY A 109 -12.50 6.74 -2.43
C GLY A 109 -11.17 6.28 -1.85
N VAL A 110 -10.11 6.26 -2.67
CA VAL A 110 -8.79 5.75 -2.28
C VAL A 110 -7.73 6.83 -2.36
N GLY A 111 -6.89 6.94 -1.33
CA GLY A 111 -5.75 7.86 -1.29
C GLY A 111 -4.44 7.10 -1.18
N LEU A 112 -3.42 7.51 -1.93
CA LEU A 112 -2.05 7.01 -1.82
C LEU A 112 -1.18 8.05 -1.10
N SER A 113 -0.39 7.59 -0.15
CA SER A 113 0.70 8.34 0.46
C SER A 113 2.02 7.65 0.14
N TYR A 114 2.95 8.39 -0.48
CA TYR A 114 4.26 7.89 -0.84
C TYR A 114 5.38 8.63 -0.10
N GLY A 115 6.15 7.92 0.73
CA GLY A 115 7.30 8.50 1.42
C GLY A 115 8.50 8.68 0.49
N LEU A 116 8.93 9.90 0.24
CA LEU A 116 10.01 10.24 -0.71
C LEU A 116 11.42 9.78 -0.26
N HIS A 117 11.60 9.47 1.03
CA HIS A 117 12.91 9.11 1.61
C HIS A 117 12.96 7.72 2.27
N LYS A 118 11.82 7.04 2.36
CA LYS A 118 11.70 5.68 2.93
C LYS A 118 10.86 4.75 2.02
N ASP A 119 10.31 5.29 0.94
CA ASP A 119 9.62 4.64 -0.18
C ASP A 119 8.53 3.65 0.24
N VAL A 120 7.89 4.01 1.33
CA VAL A 120 6.70 3.35 1.81
C VAL A 120 5.53 3.89 1.01
N LEU A 121 4.76 2.98 0.42
CA LEU A 121 3.48 3.28 -0.19
C LEU A 121 2.39 2.86 0.80
N ARG A 122 1.45 3.76 1.07
CA ARG A 122 0.26 3.45 1.86
C ARG A 122 -0.98 3.85 1.09
N PHE A 123 -1.89 2.91 0.87
CA PHE A 123 -3.22 3.19 0.35
C PHE A 123 -4.21 3.25 1.49
N ASN A 124 -5.12 4.22 1.48
CA ASN A 124 -6.14 4.41 2.50
C ASN A 124 -7.50 4.49 1.84
N TYR A 125 -8.48 3.81 2.42
CA TYR A 125 -9.88 3.98 2.03
C TYR A 125 -10.48 5.16 2.83
N PHE A 126 -11.12 6.09 2.14
CA PHE A 126 -11.80 7.25 2.72
C PHE A 126 -13.24 7.45 2.21
N GLY A 127 -13.73 6.53 1.38
CA GLY A 127 -15.11 6.51 0.90
C GLY A 127 -16.08 5.80 1.82
#